data_AF-A0A7S0BMB3-F1
#
_entry.id   AF-A0A7S0BMB3-F1
#
_cell.length_a   1.000
_cell.length_b   1.000
_cell.length_c   1.000
_cell.angle_alpha   90.00
_cell.angle_beta   90.00
_cell.angle_gamma   90.00
#
_symmetry.space_group_name_H-M   'P 1'
#
loop_
_entity.id
_entity.type
_entity.pdbx_description
1 polymer ?
#
loop_
_entity_poly.entity_id
_entity_poly.type
_entity_poly.pdbx_seq_one_letter_code
_entity_poly.pdbx_strand_id
1 'polypeptide(L)'
;AAAVGPGILMNPISSVLEASNAGHKNPESMSTRWMRGFVPRAVREVIFGIGLNQLSDWFEERWTPYLTSKTMANAAGSLTAGVIAGYLSHVPHNLSAYKLMEPHRTYGEHFRRFVDASAPDHIVPKSLPPRFRNYARMTLAVLLPRGCMIRTTQIVGSFMILNGTIGYLARLDQDRINRAFGESSSVPVVE
;
A
#
# COMPACT_ATOMS: atom_id res chain seq x y z
N ALA A 1 -12.23 -3.85 -12.81
CA ALA A 1 -12.75 -4.56 -11.62
C ALA A 1 -11.66 -5.41 -10.95
N ALA A 2 -11.01 -6.34 -11.67
CA ALA A 2 -9.99 -7.24 -11.11
C ALA A 2 -8.81 -6.52 -10.41
N ALA A 3 -8.31 -5.42 -10.95
CA ALA A 3 -7.18 -4.66 -10.39
C ALA A 3 -7.46 -4.01 -9.02
N VAL A 4 -8.74 -3.74 -8.71
CA VAL A 4 -9.16 -3.03 -7.49
C VAL A 4 -9.95 -3.93 -6.54
N GLY A 5 -10.42 -5.08 -7.03
CA GLY A 5 -11.21 -6.07 -6.29
C GLY A 5 -10.56 -6.52 -4.99
N PRO A 6 -9.26 -6.86 -4.96
CA PRO A 6 -8.57 -7.18 -3.71
C PRO A 6 -8.63 -6.03 -2.70
N GLY A 7 -8.48 -4.77 -3.15
CA GLY A 7 -8.58 -3.60 -2.28
C GLY A 7 -9.99 -3.42 -1.71
N ILE A 8 -11.03 -3.60 -2.52
CA ILE A 8 -12.42 -3.47 -2.08
C ILE A 8 -12.80 -4.54 -1.04
N LEU A 9 -12.34 -5.77 -1.23
CA LEU A 9 -12.60 -6.88 -0.30
C LEU A 9 -11.78 -6.77 0.99
N MET A 10 -10.58 -6.19 0.92
CA MET A 10 -9.72 -6.04 2.09
C MET A 10 -10.19 -4.91 3.01
N ASN A 11 -10.99 -3.95 2.54
CA ASN A 11 -11.39 -2.79 3.35
C ASN A 11 -12.15 -3.12 4.63
N PRO A 12 -13.20 -3.97 4.59
CA PRO A 12 -13.91 -4.35 5.81
C PRO A 12 -12.99 -5.11 6.76
N ILE A 13 -12.15 -6.01 6.23
CA ILE A 13 -11.21 -6.82 7.02
C ILE A 13 -10.17 -5.92 7.70
N SER A 14 -9.51 -5.05 6.94
CA SER A 14 -8.53 -4.10 7.47
C SER A 14 -9.17 -3.15 8.47
N SER A 15 -10.41 -2.73 8.25
CA SER A 15 -11.14 -1.86 9.16
C SER A 15 -11.41 -2.52 10.51
N VAL A 16 -11.78 -3.81 10.52
CA VAL A 16 -11.96 -4.61 11.75
C VAL A 16 -10.63 -4.84 12.47
N LEU A 17 -9.57 -5.18 11.72
CA LEU A 17 -8.24 -5.43 12.30
C LEU A 17 -7.66 -4.16 12.92
N GLU A 18 -7.76 -3.02 12.23
CA GLU A 18 -7.30 -1.74 12.78
C GLU A 18 -8.13 -1.30 13.99
N ALA A 19 -9.45 -1.49 13.96
CA ALA A 19 -10.30 -1.17 15.11
C ALA A 19 -10.02 -2.05 16.33
N SER A 20 -9.68 -3.32 16.10
CA SER A 20 -9.22 -4.26 17.13
C SER A 20 -7.91 -3.78 17.74
N ASN A 21 -6.93 -3.40 16.93
CA ASN A 21 -5.65 -2.88 17.40
C ASN A 21 -5.79 -1.52 18.11
N ALA A 22 -6.77 -0.70 17.70
CA ALA A 22 -7.07 0.57 18.37
C ALA A 22 -7.89 0.42 19.66
N GLY A 23 -8.26 -0.82 20.04
CA GLY A 23 -8.72 -1.31 21.35
C GLY A 23 -8.59 -0.33 22.51
N HIS A 24 -7.33 -0.18 22.90
CA HIS A 24 -6.83 0.59 24.04
C HIS A 24 -6.95 2.12 23.95
N LYS A 25 -7.17 2.69 22.75
CA LYS A 25 -7.06 4.15 22.51
C LYS A 25 -8.35 4.78 22.04
N ASN A 26 -9.26 4.02 21.43
CA ASN A 26 -10.62 4.47 21.16
C ASN A 26 -11.59 3.59 21.99
N PRO A 27 -12.34 4.13 22.96
CA PRO A 27 -13.27 3.35 23.79
C PRO A 27 -14.61 3.02 23.11
N GLU A 28 -14.90 3.54 21.90
CA GLU A 28 -16.14 3.25 21.17
C GLU A 28 -16.33 1.74 20.95
N SER A 29 -17.58 1.26 20.90
CA SER A 29 -17.87 -0.15 20.61
C SER A 29 -17.27 -0.60 19.27
N MET A 30 -16.92 -1.89 19.16
CA MET A 30 -16.37 -2.46 17.92
C MET A 30 -17.28 -2.16 16.72
N SER A 31 -18.60 -2.24 16.90
CA SER A 31 -19.63 -1.99 15.88
C SER A 31 -19.60 -0.57 15.28
N THR A 32 -19.08 0.40 16.01
CA THR A 32 -18.93 1.79 15.53
C THR A 32 -17.49 2.06 15.09
N ARG A 33 -16.53 1.50 15.82
CA ARG A 33 -15.11 1.78 15.65
C ARG A 33 -14.56 1.32 14.30
N TRP A 34 -14.98 0.15 13.81
CA TRP A 34 -14.53 -0.36 12.51
C TRP A 34 -14.88 0.58 11.34
N MET A 35 -15.99 1.32 11.44
CA MET A 35 -16.40 2.30 10.42
C MET A 35 -15.59 3.61 10.46
N ARG A 36 -14.88 3.91 11.55
CA ARG A 36 -14.12 5.16 11.69
C ARG A 36 -12.92 5.16 10.75
N GLY A 37 -12.88 6.09 9.80
CA GLY A 37 -11.78 6.17 8.82
C GLY A 37 -11.95 5.23 7.62
N PHE A 38 -13.13 4.63 7.43
CA PHE A 38 -13.40 3.68 6.34
C PHE A 38 -13.11 4.25 4.94
N VAL A 39 -13.53 5.50 4.68
CA VAL A 39 -13.31 6.16 3.37
C VAL A 39 -11.82 6.32 3.05
N PRO A 40 -10.99 6.95 3.90
CA PRO A 40 -9.56 7.01 3.63
C PRO A 40 -8.89 5.63 3.56
N ARG A 41 -9.37 4.60 4.27
CA ARG A 41 -8.86 3.23 4.09
C ARG A 41 -9.19 2.64 2.73
N ALA A 42 -10.42 2.83 2.25
CA ALA A 42 -10.83 2.40 0.92
C ALA A 42 -9.89 2.99 -0.15
N VAL A 43 -9.60 4.30 -0.05
CA VAL A 43 -8.68 4.98 -0.96
C VAL A 43 -7.28 4.37 -0.88
N ARG A 44 -6.76 4.15 0.33
CA ARG A 44 -5.45 3.50 0.55
C ARG A 44 -5.38 2.13 -0.11
N GLU A 45 -6.42 1.33 0.00
CA GLU A 45 -6.44 -0.04 -0.52
C GLU A 45 -6.63 -0.10 -2.03
N VAL A 46 -7.34 0.86 -2.62
CA VAL A 46 -7.34 1.06 -4.07
C VAL A 46 -5.91 1.34 -4.56
N ILE A 47 -5.18 2.24 -3.89
CA ILE A 47 -3.78 2.53 -4.22
C ILE A 47 -2.91 1.28 -4.08
N PHE A 48 -3.12 0.48 -3.03
CA PHE A 48 -2.38 -0.76 -2.82
C PHE A 48 -2.73 -1.84 -3.86
N GLY A 49 -4.00 -2.00 -4.22
CA GLY A 49 -4.42 -2.95 -5.26
C GLY A 49 -3.83 -2.59 -6.62
N ILE A 50 -3.84 -1.31 -6.99
CA ILE A 50 -3.22 -0.84 -8.23
C ILE A 50 -1.70 -1.02 -8.17
N GLY A 51 -1.07 -0.65 -7.05
CA GLY A 51 0.37 -0.76 -6.85
C GLY A 51 0.87 -2.19 -6.94
N LEU A 52 0.23 -3.11 -6.21
CA LEU A 52 0.67 -4.48 -6.09
C LEU A 52 0.50 -5.26 -7.40
N ASN A 53 -0.62 -5.05 -8.09
CA ASN A 53 -0.92 -5.77 -9.33
C ASN A 53 -0.35 -5.00 -10.54
N GLN A 54 -1.04 -3.94 -10.98
CA GLN A 54 -0.75 -3.32 -12.27
C GLN A 54 0.61 -2.61 -12.31
N LEU A 55 0.94 -1.87 -11.26
CA LEU A 55 2.15 -1.07 -11.26
C LEU A 55 3.39 -1.95 -11.13
N SER A 56 3.33 -2.99 -10.30
CA SER A 56 4.45 -3.93 -10.12
C SER A 56 4.73 -4.69 -11.41
N ASP A 57 3.70 -5.19 -12.09
CA ASP A 57 3.83 -5.86 -13.40
C ASP A 57 4.42 -4.91 -14.46
N TRP A 58 3.89 -3.68 -14.52
CA TRP A 58 4.35 -2.67 -15.49
C TRP A 58 5.83 -2.31 -15.31
N PHE A 59 6.32 -2.23 -14.07
CA PHE A 59 7.74 -2.01 -13.81
C PHE A 59 8.58 -3.26 -13.98
N GLU A 60 8.07 -4.45 -13.63
CA GLU A 60 8.78 -5.72 -13.87
C GLU A 60 9.12 -5.90 -15.35
N GLU A 61 8.16 -5.65 -16.26
CA GLU A 61 8.39 -5.70 -17.71
C GLU A 61 9.52 -4.77 -18.16
N ARG A 62 9.65 -3.61 -17.51
CA ARG A 62 10.69 -2.61 -17.82
C ARG A 62 12.05 -2.95 -17.22
N TRP A 63 12.08 -3.68 -16.12
CA TRP A 63 13.31 -4.15 -15.49
C TRP A 63 13.85 -5.43 -16.15
N THR A 64 12.98 -6.21 -16.79
CA THR A 64 13.32 -7.50 -17.44
C THR A 64 14.50 -7.40 -18.43
N PRO A 65 14.64 -6.36 -19.29
CA PRO A 65 15.78 -6.23 -20.19
C PRO A 65 17.13 -5.99 -19.48
N TYR A 66 17.10 -5.48 -18.24
CA TYR A 66 18.29 -5.06 -17.51
C TYR A 66 18.72 -6.05 -16.44
N LEU A 67 17.87 -7.03 -16.10
CA LEU A 67 18.10 -7.98 -15.02
C LEU A 67 18.12 -9.41 -15.54
N THR A 68 19.03 -10.21 -15.01
CA THR A 68 19.28 -11.59 -15.48
C THR A 68 18.23 -12.60 -15.01
N SER A 69 17.52 -12.31 -13.93
CA SER A 69 16.53 -13.22 -13.33
C SER A 69 15.14 -12.58 -13.31
N LYS A 70 14.13 -13.35 -13.74
CA LYS A 70 12.71 -12.98 -13.59
C LYS A 70 12.35 -12.66 -12.14
N THR A 71 12.96 -13.36 -11.18
CA THR A 71 12.74 -13.09 -9.75
C THR A 71 13.30 -11.72 -9.34
N MET A 72 14.44 -11.30 -9.91
CA MET A 72 14.99 -9.96 -9.66
C MET A 72 14.17 -8.88 -10.36
N ALA A 73 13.66 -9.13 -11.57
CA ALA A 73 12.76 -8.23 -12.26
C ALA A 73 11.45 -8.01 -11.48
N ASN A 74 10.85 -9.08 -10.96
CA ASN A 74 9.68 -9.00 -10.09
C ASN A 74 9.96 -8.22 -8.80
N ALA A 75 11.11 -8.46 -8.17
CA ALA A 75 11.54 -7.74 -6.98
C ALA A 75 11.75 -6.24 -7.26
N ALA A 76 12.37 -5.88 -8.38
CA ALA A 76 12.59 -4.49 -8.79
C ALA A 76 11.28 -3.78 -9.17
N GLY A 77 10.38 -4.50 -9.87
CA GLY A 77 9.02 -4.03 -10.17
C GLY A 77 8.23 -3.73 -8.91
N SER A 78 8.21 -4.68 -7.98
CA SER A 78 7.55 -4.57 -6.67
C SER A 78 8.15 -3.46 -5.80
N LEU A 79 9.46 -3.26 -5.85
CA LEU A 79 10.13 -2.16 -5.16
C LEU A 79 9.70 -0.81 -5.72
N THR A 80 9.73 -0.65 -7.04
CA THR A 80 9.40 0.63 -7.69
C THR A 80 7.93 0.98 -7.46
N ALA A 81 7.04 0.01 -7.65
CA ALA A 81 5.62 0.16 -7.38
C ALA A 81 5.33 0.40 -5.90
N GLY A 82 6.05 -0.27 -4.99
CA GLY A 82 5.93 -0.09 -3.55
C GLY A 82 6.34 1.31 -3.09
N VAL A 83 7.36 1.90 -3.71
CA VAL A 83 7.75 3.31 -3.44
C VAL A 83 6.62 4.25 -3.81
N ILE A 84 6.05 4.09 -5.01
CA ILE A 84 4.96 4.94 -5.51
C ILE A 84 3.70 4.75 -4.67
N ALA A 85 3.29 3.50 -4.42
CA ALA A 85 2.12 3.19 -3.62
C ALA A 85 2.29 3.64 -2.16
N GLY A 86 3.49 3.51 -1.60
CA GLY A 86 3.84 3.99 -0.27
C GLY A 86 3.70 5.50 -0.14
N TYR A 87 4.21 6.21 -1.14
CA TYR A 87 4.07 7.66 -1.23
C TYR A 87 2.62 8.10 -1.41
N LEU A 88 1.87 7.55 -2.36
CA LEU A 88 0.50 8.01 -2.63
C LEU A 88 -0.48 7.70 -1.49
N SER A 89 -0.23 6.65 -0.72
CA SER A 89 -1.16 6.17 0.30
C SER A 89 -0.91 6.74 1.71
N HIS A 90 0.13 7.56 1.92
CA HIS A 90 0.49 8.03 3.26
C HIS A 90 -0.55 9.01 3.84
N VAL A 91 -1.08 9.95 3.04
CA VAL A 91 -2.13 10.89 3.48
C VAL A 91 -3.39 10.13 3.89
N PRO A 92 -4.00 9.29 3.02
CA PRO A 92 -5.22 8.57 3.41
C PRO A 92 -4.98 7.67 4.61
N HIS A 93 -3.82 7.01 4.73
CA HIS A 93 -3.52 6.19 5.90
C HIS A 93 -3.46 6.99 7.22
N ASN A 94 -2.80 8.15 7.23
CA ASN A 94 -2.74 8.97 8.43
C ASN A 94 -4.13 9.52 8.79
N LEU A 95 -4.92 9.92 7.79
CA LEU A 95 -6.29 10.38 8.02
C LEU A 95 -7.21 9.28 8.57
N SER A 96 -7.10 8.04 8.08
CA SER A 96 -7.87 6.93 8.64
C SER A 96 -7.46 6.63 10.08
N ALA A 97 -6.15 6.65 10.36
CA ALA A 97 -5.62 6.43 11.71
C ALA A 97 -6.07 7.52 12.68
N TYR A 98 -5.96 8.80 12.31
CA TYR A 98 -6.43 9.89 13.17
C TYR A 98 -7.93 9.86 13.39
N LYS A 99 -8.73 9.54 12.37
CA LYS A 99 -10.18 9.41 12.54
C LYS A 99 -10.57 8.23 13.43
N LEU A 100 -9.79 7.15 13.40
CA LEU A 100 -9.97 6.01 14.29
C LEU A 100 -9.64 6.35 15.75
N MET A 101 -8.63 7.17 15.97
CA MET A 101 -8.12 7.52 17.30
C MET A 101 -8.90 8.65 17.96
N GLU A 102 -9.28 9.65 17.17
CA GLU A 102 -10.02 10.84 17.59
C GLU A 102 -11.29 10.98 16.74
N PRO A 103 -12.31 10.17 17.03
CA PRO A 103 -13.51 10.07 16.22
C PRO A 103 -14.36 11.35 16.21
N HIS A 104 -14.23 12.18 17.26
CA HIS A 104 -14.97 13.43 17.42
C HIS A 104 -14.52 14.55 16.47
N ARG A 105 -13.28 14.49 15.96
CA ARG A 105 -12.75 15.52 15.06
C ARG A 105 -13.11 15.27 13.60
N THR A 106 -13.27 16.34 12.85
CA THR A 106 -13.53 16.32 11.41
C THR A 106 -12.26 15.93 10.63
N TYR A 107 -12.43 15.46 9.39
CA TYR A 107 -11.28 15.16 8.54
C TYR A 107 -10.42 16.40 8.22
N GLY A 108 -11.04 17.59 8.16
CA GLY A 108 -10.30 18.84 7.98
C GLY A 108 -9.39 19.17 9.15
N GLU A 109 -9.84 18.93 10.38
CA GLU A 109 -9.01 19.07 11.59
C GLU A 109 -7.87 18.04 11.61
N HIS A 110 -8.15 16.79 11.22
CA HIS A 110 -7.14 15.75 11.08
C HIS A 110 -6.10 16.08 10.02
N PHE A 111 -6.52 16.67 8.90
CA PHE A 111 -5.60 17.12 7.85
C PHE A 111 -4.73 18.30 8.31
N ARG A 112 -5.31 19.28 9.02
CA ARG A 112 -4.51 20.38 9.60
C ARG A 112 -3.47 19.83 10.58
N ARG A 113 -3.88 18.93 11.47
CA ARG A 113 -2.95 18.26 12.39
C ARG A 113 -1.86 17.49 11.67
N PHE A 114 -2.21 16.79 10.59
CA PHE A 114 -1.24 16.10 9.73
C PHE A 114 -0.19 17.07 9.16
N VAL A 115 -0.64 18.23 8.66
CA VAL A 115 0.23 19.29 8.14
C VAL A 115 1.11 19.89 9.25
N ASP A 116 0.54 20.15 10.42
CA ASP A 116 1.28 20.69 11.58
C ASP A 116 2.38 19.73 12.06
N ALA A 117 2.08 18.43 12.08
CA ALA A 117 3.05 17.40 12.47
C ALA A 117 4.17 17.20 11.43
N SER A 118 3.83 17.28 10.14
CA SER A 118 4.74 16.98 9.03
C SER A 118 5.58 18.19 8.60
N ALA A 119 4.98 19.37 8.54
CA ALA A 119 5.62 20.63 8.15
C ALA A 119 5.38 21.72 9.22
N PRO A 120 6.05 21.62 10.39
CA PRO A 120 5.97 22.64 11.43
C PRO A 120 6.49 24.01 10.96
N ASP A 121 6.01 25.08 11.59
CA ASP A 121 6.21 26.48 11.15
C ASP A 121 7.67 26.92 11.00
N HIS A 122 8.63 26.26 11.65
CA HIS A 122 10.05 26.60 11.54
C HIS A 122 10.70 26.14 10.23
N ILE A 123 10.06 25.23 9.47
CA ILE A 123 10.59 24.72 8.21
C ILE A 123 10.35 25.70 7.06
N VAL A 124 9.30 26.54 7.16
CA VAL A 124 8.97 27.52 6.10
C VAL A 124 9.51 28.89 6.46
N PRO A 125 10.27 29.56 5.57
CA PRO A 125 10.84 30.87 5.82
C PRO A 125 9.81 31.90 6.33
N LYS A 126 10.15 32.60 7.40
CA LYS A 126 9.29 33.65 7.99
C LYS A 126 9.10 34.86 7.07
N SER A 127 9.90 34.97 6.01
CA SER A 127 9.79 35.98 4.95
C SER A 127 8.60 35.77 4.02
N LEU A 128 8.02 34.55 3.96
CA LEU A 128 6.85 34.28 3.14
C LEU A 128 5.57 34.86 3.75
N PRO A 129 4.68 35.48 2.95
CA PRO A 129 3.39 35.95 3.44
C PRO A 129 2.55 34.82 4.06
N PRO A 130 1.70 35.11 5.07
CA PRO A 130 0.97 34.07 5.81
C PRO A 130 0.13 33.12 4.94
N ARG A 131 -0.50 33.64 3.87
CA ARG A 131 -1.28 32.83 2.93
C ARG A 131 -0.42 31.83 2.16
N PHE A 132 0.73 32.28 1.64
CA PHE A 132 1.68 31.42 0.93
C PHE A 132 2.36 30.44 1.86
N ARG A 133 2.57 30.81 3.13
CA ARG A 133 3.12 29.91 4.14
C ARG A 133 2.21 28.70 4.36
N ASN A 134 0.89 28.90 4.45
CA ASN A 134 -0.05 27.80 4.59
C ASN A 134 0.00 26.83 3.40
N TYR A 135 0.04 27.36 2.17
CA TYR A 135 0.20 26.52 0.98
C TYR A 135 1.54 25.78 0.97
N ALA A 136 2.65 26.47 1.26
CA ALA A 136 3.97 25.85 1.32
C ALA A 136 4.03 24.73 2.37
N ARG A 137 3.42 24.93 3.55
CA ARG A 137 3.32 23.91 4.59
C ARG A 137 2.50 22.70 4.15
N MET A 138 1.35 22.93 3.52
CA MET A 138 0.54 21.85 2.95
C MET A 138 1.31 21.06 1.89
N THR A 139 1.97 21.77 0.97
CA THR A 139 2.80 21.16 -0.08
C THR A 139 3.93 20.35 0.53
N LEU A 140 4.67 20.88 1.52
CA LEU A 140 5.74 20.16 2.19
C LEU A 140 5.23 18.96 2.98
N ALA A 141 4.08 19.08 3.65
CA ALA A 141 3.50 17.98 4.41
C ALA A 141 3.05 16.82 3.50
N VAL A 142 2.52 17.12 2.31
CA VAL A 142 2.13 16.11 1.32
C VAL A 142 3.35 15.57 0.58
N LEU A 143 4.35 16.42 0.29
CA LEU A 143 5.49 16.01 -0.52
C LEU A 143 6.63 15.34 0.26
N LEU A 144 6.84 15.75 1.52
CA LEU A 144 7.92 15.31 2.40
C LEU A 144 7.38 14.96 3.79
N PRO A 145 6.52 13.92 3.90
CA PRO A 145 5.86 13.60 5.16
C PRO A 145 6.84 12.95 6.13
N ARG A 146 6.76 13.33 7.41
CA ARG A 146 7.48 12.61 8.47
C ARG A 146 6.96 11.17 8.56
N GLY A 147 7.88 10.20 8.57
CA GLY A 147 7.54 8.78 8.64
C GLY A 147 7.14 8.14 7.30
N CYS A 148 7.14 8.89 6.18
CA CYS A 148 6.90 8.34 4.85
C CYS A 148 7.90 7.21 4.51
N MET A 149 9.17 7.37 4.91
CA MET A 149 10.23 6.38 4.72
C MET A 149 9.86 5.02 5.33
N ILE A 150 9.57 4.97 6.64
CA ILE A 150 9.26 3.72 7.36
C ILE A 150 8.07 3.01 6.70
N ARG A 151 7.02 3.76 6.41
CA ARG A 151 5.81 3.20 5.79
C ARG A 151 6.05 2.71 4.38
N THR A 152 6.83 3.45 3.60
CA THR A 152 7.23 3.04 2.25
C THR A 152 8.05 1.76 2.29
N THR A 153 9.01 1.65 3.21
CA THR A 153 9.78 0.41 3.40
C THR A 153 8.88 -0.78 3.73
N GLN A 154 7.90 -0.60 4.62
CA GLN A 154 6.94 -1.66 4.94
C GLN A 154 6.16 -2.12 3.70
N ILE A 155 5.67 -1.18 2.89
CA ILE A 155 4.88 -1.47 1.70
C ILE A 155 5.72 -2.13 0.60
N VAL A 156 6.93 -1.61 0.37
CA VAL A 156 7.91 -2.23 -0.54
C VAL A 156 8.19 -3.67 -0.13
N GLY A 157 8.48 -3.90 1.15
CA GLY A 157 8.71 -5.24 1.69
C GLY A 157 7.49 -6.16 1.48
N SER A 158 6.29 -5.66 1.77
CA SER A 158 5.04 -6.41 1.54
C SER A 158 4.86 -6.77 0.06
N PHE A 159 5.10 -5.85 -0.87
CA PHE A 159 4.92 -6.11 -2.29
C PHE A 159 5.91 -7.15 -2.79
N MET A 160 7.19 -7.04 -2.43
CA MET A 160 8.21 -8.02 -2.82
C MET A 160 7.89 -9.43 -2.28
N ILE A 161 7.43 -9.53 -1.03
CA ILE A 161 7.05 -10.83 -0.44
C ILE A 161 5.81 -11.39 -1.13
N LEU A 162 4.77 -10.57 -1.34
CA LEU A 162 3.51 -11.03 -1.93
C LEU A 162 3.71 -11.47 -3.38
N ASN A 163 4.30 -10.60 -4.21
CA ASN A 163 4.55 -10.91 -5.62
C ASN A 163 5.58 -12.04 -5.79
N GLY A 164 6.63 -12.07 -4.96
CA GLY A 164 7.59 -13.16 -4.95
C GLY A 164 6.96 -14.50 -4.58
N THR A 165 6.05 -14.52 -3.60
CA THR A 165 5.32 -15.74 -3.20
C THR A 165 4.35 -16.19 -4.29
N ILE A 166 3.60 -15.26 -4.90
CA ILE A 166 2.70 -15.56 -6.03
C ILE A 166 3.50 -16.17 -7.18
N GLY A 167 4.62 -15.55 -7.57
CA GLY A 167 5.49 -16.05 -8.62
C GLY A 167 6.09 -17.43 -8.30
N TYR A 168 6.45 -17.68 -7.04
CA TYR A 168 6.95 -18.99 -6.61
C TYR A 168 5.87 -20.08 -6.68
N LEU A 169 4.66 -19.81 -6.17
CA LEU A 169 3.54 -20.75 -6.21
C LEU A 169 3.11 -21.06 -7.65
N ALA A 170 3.10 -20.05 -8.53
CA ALA A 170 2.80 -20.25 -9.96
C ALA A 170 3.82 -21.18 -10.64
N ARG A 171 5.11 -21.08 -10.30
CA ARG A 171 6.13 -22.01 -10.83
C ARG A 171 5.93 -23.44 -10.34
N LEU A 172 5.63 -23.62 -9.04
CA LEU A 172 5.35 -24.94 -8.49
C LEU A 172 4.14 -25.60 -9.16
N ASP A 173 3.10 -24.83 -9.46
CA ASP A 173 1.91 -25.34 -10.14
C ASP A 173 2.23 -25.74 -11.58
N GLN A 174 2.98 -24.91 -12.30
CA GLN A 174 3.44 -25.23 -13.65
C GLN A 174 4.32 -26.49 -13.68
N ASP A 175 5.22 -26.67 -12.70
CA ASP A 175 6.07 -27.85 -12.60
C ASP A 175 5.25 -29.12 -12.34
N ARG A 176 4.19 -29.03 -11.51
CA ARG A 176 3.26 -30.15 -11.27
C ARG A 176 2.51 -30.53 -12.54
N ILE A 177 2.01 -29.54 -13.27
CA ILE A 177 1.33 -29.72 -14.55
C ILE A 177 2.26 -30.39 -15.56
N ASN A 178 3.48 -29.86 -15.72
CA ASN A 178 4.47 -30.41 -16.65
C ASN A 178 4.85 -31.87 -16.32
N ARG A 179 4.91 -32.24 -15.03
CA ARG A 179 5.14 -33.63 -14.61
C ARG A 179 3.97 -34.54 -14.97
N ALA A 180 2.74 -34.10 -14.72
CA ALA A 180 1.53 -34.86 -15.08
C ALA A 180 1.41 -35.10 -16.60
N PHE A 181 1.78 -34.12 -17.41
CA PHE A 181 1.82 -34.24 -18.88
C PHE A 181 3.05 -34.99 -19.41
N GLY A 182 4.19 -34.91 -18.70
CA GLY A 182 5.41 -35.65 -19.02
C GLY A 182 5.26 -37.15 -18.77
N GLU A 183 4.59 -37.54 -17.69
CA GLU A 183 4.30 -38.95 -17.36
C GLU A 183 3.25 -39.59 -18.29
N SER A 184 2.38 -38.80 -18.92
CA SER A 184 1.40 -39.29 -19.90
C SER A 184 1.98 -39.50 -21.30
N SER A 185 3.23 -39.10 -21.55
CA SER A 185 3.93 -39.29 -22.83
C SER A 185 4.78 -40.58 -22.87
N SER A 186 4.92 -41.30 -21.76
CA SER A 186 5.69 -42.54 -21.66
C SER A 186 4.80 -43.79 -21.56
N VAL A 187 3.78 -43.89 -22.42
CA VAL A 187 3.15 -45.20 -22.67
C VAL A 187 4.10 -45.95 -23.61
N PRO A 188 4.71 -47.08 -23.20
CA PRO A 188 5.50 -47.88 -24.10
C PRO A 188 4.55 -48.42 -25.18
N VAL A 189 4.86 -48.14 -26.44
CA VAL A 189 4.31 -48.88 -27.56
C VAL A 189 4.78 -50.32 -27.37
N VAL A 190 3.86 -51.17 -26.90
CA VAL A 190 4.05 -52.62 -26.86
C VAL A 190 3.96 -53.08 -28.31
N GLU A 191 5.11 -53.36 -28.93
CA GLU A 191 5.21 -54.28 -30.07
C GLU A 191 5.48 -55.70 -29.55
#